data_AF-A0A838EH53-F1
#
_entry.id   AF-A0A838EH53-F1
#
_cell.length_a   1.000
_cell.length_b   1.000
_cell.length_c   1.000
_cell.angle_alpha   90.00
_cell.angle_beta   90.00
_cell.angle_gamma   90.00
#
_symmetry.space_group_name_H-M   'P 1'
#
loop_
_entity.id
_entity.type
_entity.pdbx_description
1 polymer ?
#
loop_
_entity_poly.entity_id
_entity_poly.type
_entity_poly.pdbx_seq_one_letter_code
_entity_poly.pdbx_strand_id
1 'polypeptide(L)' 'MSTTSHVYEIIIDATPETVWKAITDGDQTQKYYFDGRVESDWKAGSNYHYYGLDGSVISDGDIIEIESQSHLKTTWRPA' A
#
# COMPACT_ATOMS: atom_id res chain seq x y z
N MET A 1 -9.36 -25.44 -0.36
CA MET A 1 -8.23 -25.07 -1.24
C MET A 1 -7.09 -24.64 -0.33
N SER A 2 -5.88 -25.14 -0.55
CA SER A 2 -4.71 -24.71 0.24
C SER A 2 -4.21 -23.38 -0.33
N THR A 3 -4.23 -22.33 0.48
CA THR A 3 -3.73 -21.00 0.09
C THR A 3 -2.23 -20.94 0.35
N THR A 4 -1.43 -20.83 -0.71
CA THR A 4 0.02 -20.61 -0.56
C THR A 4 0.28 -19.23 0.01
N SER A 5 1.00 -19.18 1.13
CA SER A 5 1.42 -17.92 1.78
C SER A 5 2.88 -17.63 1.45
N HIS A 6 3.16 -16.40 1.01
CA HIS A 6 4.51 -15.89 0.82
C HIS A 6 4.78 -14.83 1.88
N VAL A 7 5.85 -15.01 2.66
CA VAL A 7 6.24 -14.11 3.75
C VAL A 7 7.64 -13.59 3.47
N TYR A 8 7.81 -12.27 3.51
CA TYR A 8 9.07 -11.59 3.27
C TYR A 8 9.38 -10.66 4.44
N GLU A 9 10.67 -10.55 4.78
CA GLU A 9 11.17 -9.66 5.82
C GLU A 9 12.44 -8.95 5.31
N ILE A 10 12.55 -7.67 5.61
CA ILE A 10 13.72 -6.84 5.31
C ILE A 10 13.99 -5.90 6.50
N ILE A 11 15.25 -5.47 6.65
CA ILE A 11 15.66 -4.50 7.67
C ILE A 11 15.92 -3.17 6.97
N ILE A 12 15.27 -2.11 7.46
CA ILE A 12 15.41 -0.75 6.94
C ILE A 12 15.91 0.15 8.07
N ASP A 13 17.01 0.88 7.83
CA ASP A 13 17.55 1.87 8.76
C ASP A 13 16.77 3.19 8.67
N ALA A 14 15.52 3.17 9.18
CA ALA A 14 14.60 4.31 9.20
C ALA A 14 13.60 4.18 10.35
N THR A 15 12.92 5.29 10.67
CA THR A 15 11.84 5.27 11.66
C THR A 15 10.57 4.60 11.11
N PRO A 16 9.72 4.00 11.97
CA PRO A 16 8.42 3.46 11.54
C PRO A 16 7.56 4.49 10.82
N GLU A 17 7.58 5.76 11.25
CA GLU A 17 6.85 6.85 10.60
C GLU A 17 7.32 7.07 9.15
N THR A 18 8.64 7.07 8.92
CA THR A 18 9.20 7.24 7.57
C THR A 18 8.78 6.09 6.65
N VAL A 19 8.87 4.84 7.15
CA VAL A 19 8.45 3.66 6.38
C VAL A 19 6.95 3.68 6.12
N TRP A 20 6.15 4.03 7.12
CA TRP A 20 4.69 4.13 6.98
C TRP A 20 4.29 5.16 5.93
N LYS A 21 4.92 6.33 5.93
CA LYS A 21 4.70 7.37 4.93
C LYS A 21 5.09 6.89 3.53
N ALA A 22 6.17 6.13 3.39
CA ALA A 22 6.59 5.55 2.12
C ALA A 22 5.54 4.59 1.51
N ILE A 23 4.67 4.01 2.35
CA ILE A 23 3.59 3.09 1.94
C ILE A 23 2.27 3.83 1.71
N THR A 24 1.98 4.89 2.48
CA THR A 24 0.64 5.51 2.56
C THR A 24 0.51 6.90 1.94
N ASP A 25 1.62 7.58 1.68
CA ASP A 25 1.63 8.89 1.02
C ASP A 25 1.90 8.71 -0.48
N GLY A 26 0.94 9.09 -1.31
CA GLY A 26 1.04 8.99 -2.77
C GLY A 26 2.27 9.71 -3.35
N ASP A 27 2.71 10.80 -2.73
CA ASP A 27 3.89 11.54 -3.21
C ASP A 27 5.19 10.78 -2.88
N GLN A 28 5.16 9.87 -1.91
CA GLN A 28 6.25 8.93 -1.65
C GLN A 28 6.13 7.66 -2.50
N THR A 29 4.94 7.08 -2.65
CA THR A 29 4.79 5.83 -3.40
C THR A 29 5.23 5.99 -4.85
N GLN A 30 5.07 7.17 -5.46
CA GLN A 30 5.61 7.44 -6.79
C GLN A 30 7.11 7.18 -6.90
N LYS A 31 7.89 7.40 -5.84
CA LYS A 31 9.35 7.21 -5.86
C LYS A 31 9.76 5.74 -5.72
N TYR A 32 8.92 4.91 -5.11
CA TYR A 32 9.30 3.56 -4.68
C TYR A 32 8.44 2.45 -5.29
N TYR A 33 7.30 2.80 -5.88
CA TYR A 33 6.30 1.87 -6.38
C TYR A 33 6.03 2.10 -7.87
N PHE A 34 7.06 2.01 -8.71
CA PHE A 34 6.95 2.08 -10.18
C PHE A 34 6.20 3.33 -10.69
N ASP A 35 6.47 4.50 -10.13
CA ASP A 35 5.74 5.75 -10.40
C ASP A 35 4.24 5.73 -10.05
N GLY A 36 3.80 4.69 -9.34
CA GLY A 36 2.43 4.49 -8.89
C GLY A 36 2.08 5.39 -7.70
N ARG A 37 1.01 6.17 -7.84
CA ARG A 37 0.49 7.04 -6.78
C ARG A 37 -0.65 6.36 -6.04
N VAL A 38 -0.50 6.13 -4.74
CA VAL A 38 -1.60 5.61 -3.90
C VAL A 38 -2.56 6.71 -3.47
N GLU A 39 -3.84 6.38 -3.40
CA GLU A 39 -4.89 7.24 -2.82
C GLU A 39 -5.86 6.42 -1.97
N SER A 40 -6.10 6.87 -0.73
CA SER A 40 -7.10 6.31 0.17
C SER A 40 -7.37 7.25 1.35
N ASP A 41 -8.51 7.07 1.99
CA ASP A 41 -8.84 7.69 3.28
C ASP A 41 -8.12 7.01 4.47
N TRP A 42 -7.46 5.88 4.24
CA TRP A 42 -6.71 5.11 5.24
C TRP A 42 -7.53 4.73 6.48
N LYS A 43 -8.73 4.19 6.27
CA LYS A 43 -9.60 3.64 7.32
C LYS A 43 -9.97 2.20 6.98
N ALA A 44 -10.23 1.38 7.99
CA ALA A 44 -10.78 0.05 7.75
C ALA A 44 -12.10 0.15 6.98
N GLY A 45 -12.24 -0.65 5.93
CA GLY A 45 -13.35 -0.62 4.98
C GLY A 45 -13.20 0.40 3.83
N SER A 46 -12.22 1.30 3.88
CA SER A 46 -11.95 2.19 2.75
C SER A 46 -11.32 1.43 1.59
N ASN A 47 -11.65 1.85 0.39
CA ASN A 47 -10.95 1.41 -0.81
C ASN A 47 -9.64 2.22 -0.98
N TYR A 48 -8.66 1.62 -1.65
CA TYR A 48 -7.47 2.32 -2.12
C TYR A 48 -7.22 2.02 -3.59
N HIS A 49 -6.65 2.99 -4.30
CA HIS A 49 -6.23 2.85 -5.68
C HIS A 49 -4.76 3.21 -5.80
N TYR A 50 -4.06 2.49 -6.69
CA TYR A 50 -2.81 2.96 -7.27
C TYR A 50 -3.08 3.46 -8.68
N TYR A 51 -2.64 4.69 -8.96
CA TYR A 51 -2.71 5.30 -10.27
C TYR A 51 -1.34 5.29 -10.96
N GLY A 52 -1.33 4.96 -12.25
CA GLY A 52 -0.19 5.15 -13.12
C GLY A 52 0.01 6.62 -13.52
N LEU A 53 1.11 6.91 -14.22
CA LEU A 53 1.44 8.26 -14.69
C LEU A 53 0.39 8.87 -15.63
N ASP A 54 -0.35 8.04 -16.35
CA ASP A 54 -1.43 8.44 -17.26
C ASP A 54 -2.78 8.61 -16.54
N GLY A 55 -2.82 8.42 -15.22
CA GLY A 55 -4.03 8.48 -14.40
C GLY A 55 -4.89 7.21 -14.44
N SER A 56 -4.46 6.16 -15.15
CA SER A 56 -5.15 4.87 -15.12
C SER A 56 -4.98 4.18 -13.77
N VAL A 57 -5.98 3.41 -13.33
CA VAL A 57 -5.85 2.53 -12.16
C VAL A 57 -5.01 1.32 -12.57
N ILE A 58 -3.91 1.08 -11.87
CA ILE A 58 -3.01 -0.07 -12.12
C ILE A 58 -3.24 -1.22 -11.14
N SER A 59 -3.76 -0.91 -9.95
CA SER A 59 -4.26 -1.88 -8.99
C SER A 59 -5.13 -1.17 -7.95
N ASP A 60 -5.99 -1.94 -7.30
CA ASP A 60 -6.86 -1.44 -6.25
C ASP A 60 -7.13 -2.51 -5.19
N GLY A 61 -7.81 -2.13 -4.12
CA GLY A 61 -8.09 -3.03 -3.01
C GLY A 61 -8.86 -2.34 -1.90
N ASP A 62 -9.17 -3.09 -0.86
CA ASP A 62 -9.88 -2.62 0.32
C ASP A 62 -9.00 -2.80 1.56
N ILE A 63 -9.01 -1.80 2.43
CA ILE A 63 -8.32 -1.85 3.72
C ILE A 63 -9.15 -2.72 4.66
N ILE A 64 -8.56 -3.83 5.11
CA ILE A 64 -9.22 -4.77 6.03
C ILE A 64 -8.97 -4.35 7.47
N GLU A 65 -7.71 -4.09 7.82
CA GLU A 65 -7.28 -3.66 9.14
C GLU A 65 -6.17 -2.62 8.98
N ILE A 66 -6.15 -1.60 9.84
CA ILE A 66 -5.13 -0.57 9.83
C ILE A 66 -4.86 -0.07 11.25
N GLU A 67 -3.59 -0.06 11.61
CA GLU A 67 -3.05 0.56 12.81
C GLU A 67 -1.87 1.43 12.37
N SER A 68 -2.01 2.74 12.53
CA SER A 68 -1.03 3.69 12.01
C SER A 68 0.39 3.39 12.50
N GLN A 69 1.32 3.32 11.56
CA GLN A 69 2.75 3.05 11.77
C GLN A 69 3.11 1.65 12.28
N SER A 70 2.17 0.71 12.42
CA SER A 70 2.46 -0.67 12.85
C SER A 70 1.97 -1.73 11.88
N HIS A 71 0.73 -1.61 11.36
CA HIS A 71 0.07 -2.70 10.66
C HIS A 71 -0.91 -2.19 9.61
N LEU A 72 -0.76 -2.70 8.38
CA LEU A 72 -1.68 -2.48 7.28
C LEU A 72 -1.99 -3.82 6.62
N LYS A 73 -3.27 -4.17 6.57
CA LYS A 73 -3.75 -5.37 5.91
C LYS A 73 -4.79 -4.98 4.87
N THR A 74 -4.57 -5.41 3.63
CA THR A 74 -5.43 -5.08 2.52
C THR A 74 -5.80 -6.31 1.69
N THR A 75 -6.88 -6.19 0.92
CA THR A 75 -7.01 -6.98 -0.31
C THR A 75 -6.13 -6.35 -1.39
N TRP A 76 -5.89 -7.08 -2.49
CA TRP A 76 -5.19 -6.54 -3.64
C TRP A 76 -5.75 -7.16 -4.91
N ARG A 77 -6.02 -6.33 -5.90
CA ARG A 77 -6.57 -6.71 -7.20
C ARG A 77 -5.75 -6.00 -8.29
N PRO A 78 -5.16 -6.73 -9.25
CA PRO A 78 -4.56 -6.10 -10.41
C PRO A 78 -5.67 -5.52 -11.30
N ALA A 79 -5.39 -4.38 -11.94
CA ALA A 79 -6.24 -3.86 -13.01
C ALA A 79 -6.14 -4.71 -14.28
#